data_AF-A0A7Y5FUE4-F1
#
_entry.id   AF-A0A7Y5FUE4-F1
#
_cell.length_a   1.000
_cell.length_b   1.000
_cell.length_c   1.000
_cell.angle_alpha   90.00
_cell.angle_beta   90.00
_cell.angle_gamma   90.00
#
_symmetry.space_group_name_H-M   'P 1'
#
loop_
_entity.id
_entity.type
_entity.pdbx_description
1 polymer ?
#
loop_
_entity_poly.entity_id
_entity_poly.type
_entity_poly.pdbx_seq_one_letter_code
_entity_poly.pdbx_strand_id
1 'polypeptide(L)'
;LRERGEPEAIVRAILAHADYSGVTPETPMEKTILAVDELCGFLTAVALVRPNKSLLDVEVSSVKKKMKDKAFARQVSRDDISRGAALLGLTLDEHIANCLEAMKAVAGELGLAGQV
;
A
#
# COMPACT_ATOMS: atom_id res chain seq x y z
N LEU A 1 -0.18 12.68 19.41
CA LEU A 1 0.20 13.47 18.21
C LEU A 1 -0.18 14.93 18.37
N ARG A 2 -1.45 15.25 18.67
CA ARG A 2 -1.88 16.63 18.97
C ARG A 2 -1.07 17.29 20.10
N GLU A 3 -0.86 16.58 21.21
CA GLU A 3 -0.02 17.06 22.33
C GLU A 3 1.45 17.28 21.94
N ARG A 4 1.91 16.64 20.85
CA ARG A 4 3.27 16.80 20.31
C ARG A 4 3.36 17.93 19.28
N GLY A 5 2.26 18.66 19.03
CA GLY A 5 2.20 19.76 18.07
C GLY A 5 2.08 19.34 16.61
N GLU A 6 1.75 18.08 16.33
CA GLU A 6 1.59 17.60 14.95
C GLU A 6 0.42 18.29 14.24
N PRO A 7 0.54 18.60 12.92
CA PRO A 7 -0.54 19.22 12.16
C PRO A 7 -1.83 18.39 12.21
N GLU A 8 -2.97 19.05 12.41
CA GLU A 8 -4.26 18.35 12.52
C GLU A 8 -4.58 17.52 11.27
N ALA A 9 -4.14 17.97 10.09
CA ALA A 9 -4.29 17.22 8.86
C ALA A 9 -3.61 15.84 8.93
N ILE A 10 -2.40 15.75 9.52
CA ILE A 10 -1.68 14.48 9.70
C ILE A 10 -2.41 13.59 10.71
N VAL A 11 -2.86 14.17 11.83
CA VAL A 11 -3.62 13.44 12.85
C VAL A 11 -4.90 12.85 12.25
N ARG A 12 -5.62 13.63 11.45
CA ARG A 12 -6.83 13.16 10.75
C ARG A 12 -6.52 12.07 9.73
N ALA A 13 -5.46 12.19 8.93
CA ALA A 13 -5.06 11.13 7.99
C ALA A 13 -4.78 9.81 8.70
N ILE A 14 -4.10 9.87 9.85
CA ILE A 14 -3.81 8.71 10.68
C ILE A 14 -5.09 8.13 11.29
N LEU A 15 -6.09 8.94 11.63
CA LEU A 15 -7.37 8.39 12.08
C LEU A 15 -8.15 7.78 10.90
N ALA A 16 -8.17 8.46 9.76
CA ALA A 16 -9.03 8.11 8.63
C ALA A 16 -8.64 6.81 7.90
N HIS A 17 -7.38 6.36 7.98
CA HIS A 17 -7.01 5.04 7.40
C HIS A 17 -7.45 3.86 8.27
N ALA A 18 -7.71 4.09 9.55
CA ALA A 18 -8.17 3.05 10.47
C ALA A 18 -9.70 3.01 10.46
N ASP A 19 -10.30 2.03 9.79
CA ASP A 19 -11.76 1.88 9.66
C ASP A 19 -12.51 1.87 11.01
N TYR A 20 -11.86 1.44 12.09
CA TYR A 20 -12.43 1.41 13.45
C TYR A 20 -12.37 2.75 14.19
N SER A 21 -11.75 3.79 13.62
CA SER A 21 -11.63 5.12 14.25
C SER A 21 -12.93 5.92 14.19
N GLY A 22 -13.85 5.57 13.28
CA GLY A 22 -15.06 6.33 12.97
C GLY A 22 -14.82 7.58 12.13
N VAL A 23 -13.58 7.85 11.69
CA VAL A 23 -13.25 9.00 10.85
C VAL A 23 -13.25 8.58 9.38
N THR A 24 -14.12 9.18 8.57
CA THR A 24 -14.17 8.92 7.13
C THR A 24 -13.15 9.76 6.37
N PRO A 25 -12.43 9.21 5.38
CA PRO A 25 -11.53 9.98 4.51
C PRO A 25 -12.27 10.99 3.64
N GLU A 26 -11.85 12.25 3.70
CA GLU A 26 -12.44 13.37 2.97
C GLU A 26 -11.41 14.02 2.04
N THR A 27 -10.21 14.29 2.56
CA THR A 27 -9.15 14.99 1.83
C THR A 27 -8.34 14.05 0.93
N PRO A 28 -7.63 14.58 -0.08
CA PRO A 28 -6.74 13.75 -0.90
C PRO A 28 -5.74 12.95 -0.07
N MET A 29 -5.12 13.57 0.94
CA MET A 29 -4.15 12.90 1.80
C MET A 29 -4.76 11.73 2.59
N GLU A 30 -5.94 11.93 3.19
CA GLU A 30 -6.67 10.89 3.93
C GLU A 30 -7.07 9.72 3.03
N LYS A 31 -7.53 10.02 1.81
CA LYS A 31 -7.88 9.00 0.82
C LYS A 31 -6.65 8.24 0.35
N THR A 32 -5.54 8.93 0.13
CA THR A 32 -4.30 8.32 -0.32
C THR A 32 -3.71 7.41 0.73
N ILE A 33 -3.60 7.82 2.01
CA ILE A 33 -3.04 6.96 3.06
C ILE A 33 -3.84 5.67 3.23
N LEU A 34 -5.18 5.74 3.20
CA LEU A 34 -6.03 4.54 3.20
C LEU A 34 -5.73 3.66 1.98
N ALA A 35 -5.61 4.25 0.79
CA ALA A 35 -5.41 3.48 -0.43
C ALA A 35 -4.04 2.78 -0.50
N VAL A 36 -2.98 3.40 0.03
CA VAL A 36 -1.62 2.85 -0.09
C VAL A 36 -1.25 1.87 1.01
N ASP A 37 -1.85 1.94 2.19
CA ASP A 37 -1.41 1.21 3.40
C ASP A 37 -1.35 -0.31 3.18
N GLU A 38 -2.51 -0.92 2.92
CA GLU A 38 -2.65 -2.36 2.65
C GLU A 38 -1.84 -2.80 1.40
N LEU A 39 -1.83 -1.97 0.36
CA LEU A 39 -1.15 -2.30 -0.89
C LEU A 39 0.37 -2.32 -0.72
N CYS A 40 0.96 -1.38 0.02
CA CYS A 40 2.39 -1.37 0.30
C CYS A 40 2.85 -2.63 1.07
N GLY A 41 2.06 -3.06 2.06
CA GLY A 41 2.30 -4.31 2.77
C GLY A 41 2.23 -5.53 1.84
N PHE A 42 1.24 -5.55 0.94
CA PHE A 42 1.11 -6.61 -0.05
C PHE A 42 2.29 -6.67 -1.03
N LEU A 43 2.70 -5.53 -1.59
CA LEU A 43 3.84 -5.43 -2.52
C LEU A 43 5.14 -5.87 -1.86
N THR A 44 5.34 -5.49 -0.60
CA THR A 44 6.46 -5.95 0.22
C THR A 44 6.45 -7.48 0.35
N ALA A 45 5.32 -8.08 0.69
CA ALA A 45 5.19 -9.53 0.75
C ALA A 45 5.46 -10.19 -0.61
N VAL A 46 5.04 -9.57 -1.72
CA VAL A 46 5.30 -10.09 -3.08
C VAL A 46 6.79 -10.09 -3.37
N ALA A 47 7.53 -9.05 -3.00
CA ALA A 47 8.98 -9.01 -3.14
C ALA A 47 9.65 -10.10 -2.29
N LEU A 48 9.28 -10.22 -1.01
CA LEU A 48 9.93 -11.11 -0.05
C LEU A 48 9.83 -12.61 -0.37
N VAL A 49 8.80 -13.04 -1.13
CA VAL A 49 8.68 -14.44 -1.57
C VAL A 49 9.43 -14.76 -2.85
N ARG A 50 10.06 -13.76 -3.50
CA ARG A 50 10.92 -14.00 -4.66
C ARG A 50 12.29 -14.49 -4.20
N PRO A 51 12.98 -15.34 -4.99
CA PRO A 51 14.30 -15.84 -4.61
C PRO A 51 15.32 -14.75 -4.28
N ASN A 52 15.31 -13.66 -5.06
CA ASN A 52 16.21 -12.53 -4.87
C ASN A 52 15.69 -11.50 -3.86
N LYS A 53 14.46 -11.64 -3.36
CA LYS A 53 13.78 -10.68 -2.47
C LYS A 53 13.77 -9.24 -2.99
N SER A 54 13.73 -9.08 -4.31
CA SER A 54 13.79 -7.78 -4.97
C SER A 54 12.40 -7.30 -5.39
N LEU A 55 12.09 -6.05 -5.07
CA LEU A 55 10.92 -5.34 -5.59
C LEU A 55 11.17 -4.84 -7.02
N LEU A 56 12.42 -4.68 -7.44
CA LEU A 56 12.79 -4.13 -8.75
C LEU A 56 12.25 -5.01 -9.91
N ASP A 57 12.18 -6.32 -9.70
CA ASP A 57 11.67 -7.29 -10.69
C ASP A 57 10.18 -7.62 -10.54
N VAL A 58 9.48 -6.92 -9.63
CA VAL A 58 8.05 -7.08 -9.45
C VAL A 58 7.33 -6.31 -10.56
N GLU A 59 6.35 -6.99 -11.15
CA GLU A 59 5.52 -6.48 -12.24
C GLU A 59 4.04 -6.49 -11.81
N VAL A 60 3.24 -5.54 -12.29
CA VAL A 60 1.79 -5.44 -11.98
C VAL A 60 1.08 -6.77 -12.19
N SER A 61 1.41 -7.49 -13.27
CA SER A 61 0.82 -8.80 -13.59
C SER A 61 1.13 -9.87 -12.53
N SER A 62 2.31 -9.84 -11.92
CA SER A 62 2.72 -10.76 -10.84
C SER A 62 1.98 -10.47 -9.54
N VAL A 63 1.76 -9.18 -9.23
CA VAL A 63 0.96 -8.73 -8.08
C VAL A 63 -0.49 -9.19 -8.24
N LYS A 64 -1.10 -8.96 -9.40
CA LYS A 64 -2.48 -9.41 -9.70
C LYS A 64 -2.64 -10.91 -9.61
N LYS A 65 -1.64 -11.69 -10.06
CA LYS A 65 -1.65 -13.16 -9.87
C LYS A 65 -1.66 -13.51 -8.38
N LYS A 66 -0.84 -12.85 -7.56
CA LYS A 66 -0.80 -13.05 -6.12
C LYS A 66 -2.07 -12.60 -5.40
N MET A 67 -2.76 -11.56 -5.88
CA MET A 67 -4.04 -11.13 -5.29
C MET A 67 -5.14 -12.20 -5.39
N LYS A 68 -5.05 -13.10 -6.38
CA LYS A 68 -5.98 -14.25 -6.53
C LYS A 68 -5.68 -15.39 -5.56
N ASP A 69 -4.47 -15.44 -5.02
CA ASP A 69 -4.08 -16.40 -4.00
C ASP A 69 -4.52 -15.89 -2.61
N LYS A 70 -5.60 -16.48 -2.09
CA LYS A 70 -6.19 -16.12 -0.79
C LYS A 70 -5.33 -16.58 0.41
N ALA A 71 -4.39 -17.50 0.20
CA ALA A 71 -3.51 -17.99 1.27
C ALA A 71 -2.28 -17.12 1.41
N PHE A 72 -1.74 -16.61 0.30
CA PHE A 72 -0.66 -15.64 0.29
C PHE A 72 -1.06 -14.39 1.07
N ALA A 73 -0.19 -13.81 1.90
CA ALA A 73 -0.46 -12.57 2.66
C ALA A 73 -1.91 -12.49 3.24
N ARG A 74 -2.38 -13.56 3.90
CA ARG A 74 -3.79 -13.72 4.30
C ARG A 74 -4.34 -12.56 5.14
N GLN A 75 -3.48 -11.86 5.89
CA GLN A 75 -3.87 -10.73 6.73
C GLN A 75 -4.15 -9.44 5.95
N VAL A 76 -3.71 -9.36 4.69
CA VAL A 76 -3.93 -8.18 3.85
C VAL A 76 -5.32 -8.23 3.23
N SER A 77 -6.12 -7.18 3.38
CA SER A 77 -7.47 -7.13 2.83
C SER A 77 -7.48 -6.73 1.36
N ARG A 78 -8.01 -7.61 0.49
CA ARG A 78 -8.08 -7.35 -0.97
C ARG A 78 -9.21 -6.39 -1.31
N ASP A 79 -10.24 -6.41 -0.48
CA ASP A 79 -11.37 -5.49 -0.58
C ASP A 79 -10.90 -4.08 -0.24
N ASP A 80 -10.03 -3.92 0.76
CA ASP A 80 -9.45 -2.61 1.12
C ASP A 80 -8.54 -2.06 0.04
N ILE A 81 -7.69 -2.90 -0.58
CA ILE A 81 -6.89 -2.49 -1.74
C ILE A 81 -7.79 -2.00 -2.89
N SER A 82 -8.87 -2.73 -3.18
CA SER A 82 -9.78 -2.39 -4.28
C SER A 82 -10.58 -1.12 -3.98
N ARG A 83 -11.04 -0.97 -2.73
CA ARG A 83 -11.74 0.22 -2.23
C ARG A 83 -10.82 1.44 -2.25
N GLY A 84 -9.56 1.27 -1.87
CA GLY A 84 -8.52 2.30 -1.92
C GLY A 84 -8.31 2.86 -3.33
N ALA A 85 -8.15 1.97 -4.32
CA ALA A 85 -8.04 2.38 -5.73
C ALA A 85 -9.28 3.18 -6.19
N ALA A 86 -10.48 2.67 -5.88
CA ALA A 86 -11.74 3.33 -6.23
C ALA A 86 -11.90 4.71 -5.56
N LEU A 87 -11.45 4.85 -4.31
CA LEU A 87 -11.49 6.10 -3.55
C LEU A 87 -10.64 7.21 -4.19
N LEU A 88 -9.58 6.82 -4.92
CA LEU A 88 -8.72 7.71 -5.69
C LEU A 88 -9.19 7.89 -7.15
N GLY A 89 -10.25 7.20 -7.57
CA GLY A 89 -10.71 7.21 -8.97
C GLY A 89 -9.76 6.49 -9.93
N LEU A 90 -8.93 5.57 -9.41
CA LEU A 90 -7.97 4.80 -10.19
C LEU A 90 -8.49 3.39 -10.46
N THR A 91 -8.07 2.81 -11.59
CA THR A 91 -8.14 1.36 -11.75
C THR A 91 -7.17 0.68 -10.79
N LEU A 92 -7.44 -0.59 -10.48
CA LEU A 92 -6.53 -1.38 -9.63
C LEU A 92 -5.13 -1.49 -10.25
N ASP A 93 -5.03 -1.60 -11.57
CA ASP A 93 -3.76 -1.73 -12.29
C ASP A 93 -2.93 -0.44 -12.18
N GLU A 94 -3.56 0.72 -12.34
CA GLU A 94 -2.91 2.02 -12.13
C GLU A 94 -2.45 2.21 -10.68
N HIS A 95 -3.28 1.83 -9.72
CA HIS A 95 -2.94 1.96 -8.30
C HIS A 95 -1.73 1.07 -7.92
N ILE A 96 -1.73 -0.18 -8.40
CA ILE A 96 -0.59 -1.09 -8.24
C ILE A 96 0.66 -0.50 -8.89
N ALA A 97 0.55 0.00 -10.13
CA ALA A 97 1.69 0.58 -10.84
C ALA A 97 2.27 1.79 -10.09
N ASN A 98 1.43 2.72 -9.64
CA ASN A 98 1.85 3.92 -8.92
C ASN A 98 2.60 3.57 -7.63
N CYS A 99 2.04 2.67 -6.81
CA CYS A 99 2.68 2.26 -5.55
C CYS A 99 3.99 1.49 -5.82
N LEU A 100 3.99 0.64 -6.83
CA LEU A 100 5.16 -0.16 -7.19
C LEU A 100 6.31 0.72 -7.67
N GLU A 101 6.06 1.69 -8.56
CA GLU A 101 7.08 2.64 -9.03
C GLU A 101 7.63 3.49 -7.88
N ALA A 102 6.75 4.01 -7.01
CA ALA A 102 7.16 4.77 -5.84
C ALA A 102 8.05 3.95 -4.89
N MET A 103 7.66 2.70 -4.59
CA MET A 103 8.44 1.83 -3.72
C MET A 103 9.75 1.35 -4.38
N LYS A 104 9.78 1.13 -5.71
CA LYS A 104 11.00 0.78 -6.45
C LYS A 104 12.05 1.89 -6.34
N ALA A 105 11.64 3.15 -6.41
CA ALA A 105 12.53 4.30 -6.30
C ALA A 105 13.30 4.34 -4.96
N VAL A 106 12.72 3.76 -3.90
CA VAL A 106 13.33 3.68 -2.55
C VAL A 106 13.61 2.24 -2.12
N ALA A 107 13.70 1.29 -3.06
CA ALA A 107 13.82 -0.14 -2.73
C ALA A 107 15.05 -0.45 -1.86
N GLY A 108 16.14 0.31 -2.00
CA GLY A 108 17.32 0.18 -1.14
C GLY A 108 17.03 0.51 0.32
N GLU A 109 16.30 1.59 0.59
CA GLU A 109 15.89 2.00 1.94
C GLU A 109 14.91 1.01 2.57
N LEU A 110 14.06 0.39 1.73
CA LEU A 110 13.12 -0.64 2.16
C LEU A 110 13.79 -2.01 2.41
N GLY A 111 15.07 -2.18 2.06
CA GLY A 111 15.75 -3.48 2.10
C GLY A 111 15.23 -4.48 1.06
N LEU A 112 14.63 -3.99 -0.02
CA LEU A 112 14.01 -4.75 -1.10
C LEU A 112 14.68 -4.53 -2.47
N ALA A 113 15.93 -4.05 -2.51
CA ALA A 113 16.71 -3.90 -3.75
C ALA A 113 17.32 -5.21 -4.26
N GLY A 114 17.08 -6.32 -3.54
CA GLY A 114 17.66 -7.63 -3.83
C GLY A 114 18.73 -8.04 -2.82
N GLN A 115 18.90 -9.34 -2.63
CA GLN A 115 20.00 -9.92 -1.85
C GLN A 115 21.01 -10.54 -2.83
N VAL A 116 22.29 -10.22 -2.61
CA VAL A 116 23.44 -10.84 -3.32
C VAL A 116 23.60 -12.28 -2.86
#